data_AF-A0A2M7GPF2-F1
#
_entry.id   AF-A0A2M7GPF2-F1
#
_cell.length_a   1.000
_cell.length_b   1.000
_cell.length_c   1.000
_cell.angle_alpha   90.00
_cell.angle_beta   90.00
_cell.angle_gamma   90.00
#
_symmetry.space_group_name_H-M   'P 1'
#
loop_
_entity.id
_entity.type
_entity.pdbx_description
1 polymer ?
#
loop_
_entity_poly.entity_id
_entity_poly.type
_entity_poly.pdbx_seq_one_letter_code
_entity_poly.pdbx_strand_id
1 'polypeptide(L)'
;MVMPQRTDTATPKPDSSEKRFSGKQFMNEKIDGERYEHFIFEFCTFEKIGAKGAKFVHCEFRHCEFIDCYLAHATFDHCSLTGSFFEKCVFSWAEFPGSGLDYTNFLNCGPVIQQIINQKPTDPQNAAKFLRNLAAEHRRLGNWDQVDRFVIESYKERERHFWYVVNGENDHYRGKYGTRQRIGYVFRLLGYKLSGFIFGYGISWATFLRTMFIFGFLLFPFLNSIFGKSIGEKPDWATATGEEIWAYFSDLYTVSTKSFFPFVPSPAGNHLDLTIPFWLSSIEAVFGTSMIAVFAALLFRWASKGL
;
A
#
# COMPACT_ATOMS: atom_id res chain seq x y z
N MET A 1 2.70 32.76 47.09
CA MET A 1 2.93 32.38 45.69
C MET A 1 1.59 31.90 45.14
N VAL A 2 0.77 32.84 44.68
CA VAL A 2 -0.62 32.58 44.26
C VAL A 2 -0.59 32.38 42.75
N MET A 3 -0.95 31.17 42.32
CA MET A 3 -1.15 30.82 40.91
C MET A 3 -2.24 31.73 40.30
N PRO A 4 -2.05 32.33 39.12
CA PRO A 4 -3.12 33.07 38.47
C PRO A 4 -4.20 32.09 38.00
N GLN A 5 -5.43 32.37 38.39
CA GLN A 5 -6.60 31.58 37.99
C GLN A 5 -6.84 31.69 36.49
N ARG A 6 -7.13 30.53 35.89
CA ARG A 6 -7.52 30.32 34.50
C ARG A 6 -8.85 31.05 34.26
N THR A 7 -8.83 32.10 33.45
CA THR A 7 -10.05 32.78 32.99
C THR A 7 -10.75 31.87 31.99
N ASP A 8 -11.86 31.27 32.40
CA ASP A 8 -12.83 30.62 31.52
C ASP A 8 -13.47 31.68 30.61
N THR A 9 -12.83 31.95 29.47
CA THR A 9 -13.48 32.67 28.38
C THR A 9 -14.24 31.64 27.55
N ALA A 10 -15.52 31.46 27.88
CA ALA A 10 -16.48 30.90 26.94
C ALA A 10 -16.39 31.74 25.65
N THR A 11 -15.87 31.14 24.58
CA THR A 11 -15.86 31.74 23.26
C THR A 11 -17.30 31.89 22.77
N PRO A 12 -17.63 33.01 22.11
CA PRO A 12 -18.99 33.27 21.68
C PRO A 12 -19.38 32.21 20.65
N LYS A 13 -20.58 31.64 20.83
CA LYS A 13 -21.33 30.95 19.77
C LYS A 13 -21.16 31.79 18.49
N PRO A 14 -20.65 31.23 17.37
CA PRO A 14 -20.16 32.04 16.26
C PRO A 14 -21.28 32.95 15.75
N ASP A 15 -21.21 34.22 16.14
CA ASP A 15 -22.12 35.25 15.71
C ASP A 15 -21.85 35.47 14.22
N SER A 16 -22.90 35.26 13.42
CA SER A 16 -22.91 34.98 11.98
C SER A 16 -22.31 36.03 11.03
N SER A 17 -21.51 36.98 11.52
CA SER A 17 -20.89 38.05 10.73
C SER A 17 -19.45 37.76 10.28
N GLU A 18 -18.68 36.97 11.04
CA GLU A 18 -17.30 36.61 10.69
C GLU A 18 -17.26 35.18 10.11
N LYS A 19 -17.02 35.05 8.79
CA LYS A 19 -16.92 33.76 8.10
C LYS A 19 -15.50 33.21 7.98
N ARG A 20 -14.50 33.93 8.50
CA ARG A 20 -13.09 33.52 8.44
C ARG A 20 -12.46 33.55 9.82
N PHE A 21 -11.86 32.44 10.20
CA PHE A 21 -11.19 32.25 11.48
C PHE A 21 -9.76 31.79 11.23
N SER A 22 -8.80 32.42 11.91
CA SER A 22 -7.38 32.06 11.81
C SER A 22 -6.76 31.92 13.19
N GLY A 23 -6.07 30.81 13.45
CA GLY A 23 -5.35 30.59 14.71
C GLY A 23 -6.23 30.47 15.96
N LYS A 24 -7.54 30.23 15.79
CA LYS A 24 -8.49 30.15 16.91
C LYS A 24 -8.55 28.72 17.46
N GLN A 25 -8.77 28.60 18.76
CA GLN A 25 -9.03 27.33 19.43
C GLN A 25 -10.50 27.26 19.84
N PHE A 26 -11.18 26.19 19.45
CA PHE A 26 -12.54 25.85 19.82
C PHE A 26 -12.48 24.62 20.72
N MET A 27 -13.05 24.69 21.92
CA MET A 27 -12.93 23.61 22.91
C MET A 27 -14.26 23.31 23.59
N ASN A 28 -14.58 22.02 23.74
CA ASN A 28 -15.76 21.52 24.46
C ASN A 28 -17.11 22.09 23.95
N GLU A 29 -17.19 22.42 22.66
CA GLU A 29 -18.43 22.93 22.06
C GLU A 29 -19.26 21.79 21.48
N LYS A 30 -20.59 21.94 21.57
CA LYS A 30 -21.55 21.00 20.99
C LYS A 30 -22.33 21.71 19.88
N ILE A 31 -22.10 21.25 18.66
CA ILE A 31 -22.63 21.77 17.40
C ILE A 31 -23.40 20.67 16.63
N ASP A 32 -24.00 19.73 17.37
CA ASP A 32 -24.76 18.61 16.80
C ASP A 32 -25.91 19.12 15.90
N GLY A 33 -25.97 18.62 14.66
CA GLY A 33 -27.00 18.97 13.68
C GLY A 33 -26.90 20.37 13.07
N GLU A 34 -25.93 21.18 13.50
CA GLU A 34 -25.72 22.54 13.01
C GLU A 34 -25.25 22.54 11.55
N ARG A 35 -25.55 23.63 10.84
CA ARG A 35 -25.17 23.83 9.44
C ARG A 35 -24.26 25.05 9.29
N TYR A 36 -23.06 24.81 8.76
CA TYR A 36 -22.06 25.82 8.47
C TYR A 36 -21.86 25.92 6.97
N GLU A 37 -21.99 27.11 6.41
CA GLU A 37 -21.80 27.36 4.97
C GLU A 37 -20.76 28.44 4.71
N HIS A 38 -19.83 28.16 3.79
CA HIS A 38 -18.81 29.12 3.34
C HIS A 38 -17.90 29.66 4.45
N PHE A 39 -17.62 28.84 5.48
CA PHE A 39 -16.67 29.20 6.52
C PHE A 39 -15.24 28.82 6.12
N ILE A 40 -14.28 29.68 6.48
CA ILE A 40 -12.85 29.46 6.27
C ILE A 40 -12.17 29.39 7.62
N PHE A 41 -11.53 28.27 7.92
CA PHE A 41 -10.73 28.03 9.10
C PHE A 41 -9.28 27.80 8.69
N GLU A 42 -8.36 28.59 9.22
CA GLU A 42 -6.92 28.51 8.93
C GLU A 42 -6.13 28.35 10.23
N PHE A 43 -5.34 27.30 10.36
CA PHE A 43 -4.53 27.04 11.57
C PHE A 43 -5.36 26.99 12.88
N CYS A 44 -6.62 26.58 12.78
CA CYS A 44 -7.51 26.49 13.94
C CYS A 44 -7.43 25.09 14.58
N THR A 45 -7.64 25.03 15.90
CA THR A 45 -7.72 23.78 16.65
C THR A 45 -9.14 23.58 17.16
N PHE A 46 -9.70 22.41 16.93
CA PHE A 46 -10.99 21.94 17.43
C PHE A 46 -10.73 20.80 18.40
N GLU A 47 -10.93 21.01 19.70
CA GLU A 47 -10.75 19.98 20.73
C GLU A 47 -12.09 19.63 21.38
N LYS A 48 -12.40 18.33 21.47
CA LYS A 48 -13.61 17.81 22.15
C LYS A 48 -14.91 18.42 21.63
N ILE A 49 -14.97 18.64 20.32
CA ILE A 49 -16.18 19.15 19.67
C ILE A 49 -17.14 17.99 19.42
N GLY A 50 -18.38 18.13 19.86
CA GLY A 50 -19.49 17.26 19.47
C GLY A 50 -20.19 17.83 18.24
N ALA A 51 -20.01 17.23 17.06
CA ALA A 51 -20.62 17.66 15.82
C ALA A 51 -21.41 16.52 15.14
N LYS A 52 -22.20 15.79 15.94
CA LYS A 52 -22.99 14.68 15.44
C LYS A 52 -24.03 15.19 14.43
N GLY A 53 -24.02 14.66 13.21
CA GLY A 53 -24.97 15.08 12.18
C GLY A 53 -24.78 16.52 11.66
N ALA A 54 -23.69 17.19 12.03
CA ALA A 54 -23.39 18.55 11.56
C ALA A 54 -23.13 18.56 10.05
N LYS A 55 -23.50 19.64 9.37
CA LYS A 55 -23.30 19.81 7.92
C LYS A 55 -22.39 21.00 7.64
N PHE A 56 -21.22 20.72 7.08
CA PHE A 56 -20.30 21.72 6.57
C PHE A 56 -20.44 21.76 5.05
N VAL A 57 -20.79 22.92 4.47
CA VAL A 57 -21.03 23.07 3.04
C VAL A 57 -20.16 24.18 2.48
N HIS A 58 -19.35 23.88 1.48
CA HIS A 58 -18.39 24.83 0.89
C HIS A 58 -17.45 25.48 1.93
N CYS A 59 -17.14 24.76 3.01
CA CYS A 59 -16.20 25.21 4.03
C CYS A 59 -14.76 24.83 3.70
N GLU A 60 -13.81 25.63 4.18
CA GLU A 60 -12.38 25.38 4.04
C GLU A 60 -11.72 25.22 5.41
N PHE A 61 -11.02 24.12 5.62
CA PHE A 61 -10.23 23.79 6.79
C PHE A 61 -8.78 23.62 6.36
N ARG A 62 -8.01 24.69 6.44
CA ARG A 62 -6.60 24.74 6.00
C ARG A 62 -5.72 24.58 7.22
N HIS A 63 -4.93 23.51 7.26
CA HIS A 63 -4.01 23.22 8.37
C HIS A 63 -4.70 23.25 9.75
N CYS A 64 -5.93 22.75 9.82
CA CYS A 64 -6.67 22.70 11.08
C CYS A 64 -6.41 21.38 11.81
N GLU A 65 -6.50 21.41 13.12
CA GLU A 65 -6.35 20.24 13.98
C GLU A 65 -7.69 19.90 14.62
N PHE A 66 -8.11 18.65 14.56
CA PHE A 66 -9.30 18.12 15.22
C PHE A 66 -8.88 17.03 16.18
N ILE A 67 -9.10 17.25 17.47
CA ILE A 67 -8.61 16.39 18.54
C ILE A 67 -9.81 15.95 19.37
N ASP A 68 -10.00 14.64 19.51
CA ASP A 68 -11.06 14.04 20.34
C ASP A 68 -12.48 14.51 19.96
N CYS A 69 -12.71 14.74 18.66
CA CYS A 69 -14.00 15.24 18.16
C CYS A 69 -14.96 14.10 17.79
N TYR A 70 -16.24 14.29 18.08
CA TYR A 70 -17.30 13.35 17.73
C TYR A 70 -18.04 13.82 16.47
N LEU A 71 -17.65 13.28 15.31
CA LEU A 71 -18.10 13.67 13.97
C LEU A 71 -19.03 12.61 13.34
N ALA A 72 -19.72 11.81 14.16
CA ALA A 72 -20.59 10.75 13.66
C ALA A 72 -21.75 11.35 12.84
N HIS A 73 -22.04 10.78 11.68
CA HIS A 73 -23.04 11.27 10.70
C HIS A 73 -22.80 12.70 10.19
N ALA A 74 -21.64 13.31 10.43
CA ALA A 74 -21.33 14.63 9.90
C ALA A 74 -21.17 14.57 8.37
N THR A 75 -21.59 15.62 7.67
CA THR A 75 -21.43 15.75 6.21
C THR A 75 -20.52 16.93 5.90
N PHE A 76 -19.46 16.68 5.14
CA PHE A 76 -18.57 17.68 4.55
C PHE A 76 -18.82 17.73 3.05
N ASP A 77 -19.66 18.66 2.62
CA ASP A 77 -20.13 18.81 1.25
C ASP A 77 -19.33 19.89 0.52
N HIS A 78 -18.57 19.50 -0.50
CA HIS A 78 -17.67 20.35 -1.28
C HIS A 78 -16.71 21.18 -0.40
N CYS A 79 -16.16 20.56 0.65
CA CYS A 79 -15.22 21.17 1.58
C CYS A 79 -13.76 20.93 1.18
N SER A 80 -12.87 21.84 1.58
CA SER A 80 -11.42 21.64 1.47
C SER A 80 -10.84 21.34 2.86
N LEU A 81 -10.17 20.21 3.04
CA LEU A 81 -9.57 19.78 4.31
C LEU A 81 -8.04 19.75 4.22
N THR A 82 -7.49 20.62 3.39
CA THR A 82 -6.09 20.64 2.99
C THR A 82 -5.15 20.75 4.19
N GLY A 83 -4.27 19.76 4.35
CA GLY A 83 -3.25 19.74 5.41
C GLY A 83 -3.82 19.62 6.83
N SER A 84 -5.10 19.30 6.98
CA SER A 84 -5.74 19.14 8.30
C SER A 84 -5.38 17.80 8.95
N PHE A 85 -5.37 17.79 10.28
CA PHE A 85 -5.00 16.65 11.09
C PHE A 85 -6.15 16.25 12.02
N PHE A 86 -6.47 14.96 12.05
CA PHE A 86 -7.50 14.39 12.90
C PHE A 86 -6.90 13.39 13.87
N GLU A 87 -7.03 13.64 15.17
CA GLU A 87 -6.59 12.74 16.23
C GLU A 87 -7.78 12.27 17.08
N LYS A 88 -7.90 10.96 17.30
CA LYS A 88 -8.91 10.35 18.18
C LYS A 88 -10.35 10.75 17.84
N CYS A 89 -10.61 11.08 16.58
CA CYS A 89 -11.94 11.51 16.14
C CYS A 89 -12.83 10.31 15.75
N VAL A 90 -14.13 10.43 16.00
CA VAL A 90 -15.12 9.41 15.63
C VAL A 90 -15.86 9.85 14.37
N PHE A 91 -15.70 9.08 13.29
CA PHE A 91 -16.25 9.37 11.96
C PHE A 91 -17.30 8.35 11.51
N SER A 92 -17.98 7.69 12.45
CA SER A 92 -18.99 6.69 12.11
C SER A 92 -20.06 7.31 11.20
N TRP A 93 -20.16 6.82 9.96
CA TRP A 93 -21.09 7.31 8.93
C TRP A 93 -20.88 8.76 8.49
N ALA A 94 -19.68 9.32 8.67
CA ALA A 94 -19.36 10.64 8.16
C ALA A 94 -19.15 10.62 6.64
N GLU A 95 -19.66 11.63 5.95
CA GLU A 95 -19.63 11.74 4.50
C GLU A 95 -18.81 12.94 4.05
N PHE A 96 -18.06 12.78 2.95
CA PHE A 96 -17.19 13.82 2.39
C PHE A 96 -17.48 14.10 0.90
N PRO A 97 -18.75 14.25 0.44
CA PRO A 97 -19.05 14.36 -0.98
C PRO A 97 -18.36 15.58 -1.61
N GLY A 98 -17.58 15.34 -2.67
CA GLY A 98 -16.91 16.40 -3.43
C GLY A 98 -15.84 17.16 -2.64
N SER A 99 -15.42 16.63 -1.47
CA SER A 99 -14.46 17.29 -0.59
C SER A 99 -13.02 16.87 -0.89
N GLY A 100 -12.09 17.84 -0.84
CA GLY A 100 -10.66 17.61 -1.03
C GLY A 100 -9.96 17.24 0.29
N LEU A 101 -9.30 16.08 0.32
CA LEU A 101 -8.54 15.56 1.48
C LEU A 101 -7.02 15.62 1.26
N ASP A 102 -6.54 16.64 0.55
CA ASP A 102 -5.13 16.78 0.20
C ASP A 102 -4.27 16.96 1.45
N TYR A 103 -3.25 16.12 1.62
CA TYR A 103 -2.35 16.12 2.79
C TYR A 103 -3.04 15.90 4.14
N THR A 104 -4.30 15.47 4.16
CA THR A 104 -5.02 15.16 5.40
C THR A 104 -4.45 13.90 6.05
N ASN A 105 -4.40 13.89 7.38
CA ASN A 105 -3.85 12.78 8.16
C ASN A 105 -4.84 12.40 9.28
N PHE A 106 -5.07 11.09 9.44
CA PHE A 106 -5.92 10.54 10.48
C PHE A 106 -5.08 9.71 11.45
N LEU A 107 -5.23 9.96 12.74
CA LEU A 107 -4.53 9.26 13.82
C LEU A 107 -5.55 8.78 14.85
N ASN A 108 -5.56 7.48 15.12
CA ASN A 108 -6.47 6.82 16.07
C ASN A 108 -7.95 7.17 15.84
N CYS A 109 -8.32 7.44 14.60
CA CYS A 109 -9.70 7.70 14.23
C CYS A 109 -10.42 6.37 14.01
N GLY A 110 -11.68 6.27 14.47
CA GLY A 110 -12.50 5.05 14.36
C GLY A 110 -12.69 4.57 12.91
N PRO A 111 -13.28 3.38 12.68
CA PRO A 111 -13.22 2.73 11.38
C PRO A 111 -13.92 3.55 10.28
N VAL A 112 -13.12 4.18 9.41
CA VAL A 112 -13.60 4.81 8.17
C VAL A 112 -13.10 4.00 6.99
N ILE A 113 -14.00 3.27 6.34
CA ILE A 113 -13.58 2.14 5.50
C ILE A 113 -14.04 2.26 4.06
N GLN A 114 -15.15 2.93 3.76
CA GLN A 114 -15.65 3.01 2.38
C GLN A 114 -15.93 4.43 1.88
N GLN A 115 -16.49 5.31 2.70
CA GLN A 115 -16.88 6.66 2.26
C GLN A 115 -15.65 7.53 1.92
N ILE A 116 -14.55 7.37 2.65
CA ILE A 116 -13.31 8.10 2.40
C ILE A 116 -12.54 7.59 1.16
N ILE A 117 -12.64 6.31 0.79
CA ILE A 117 -11.93 5.78 -0.41
C ILE A 117 -12.37 6.52 -1.68
N ASN A 118 -13.67 6.80 -1.78
CA ASN A 118 -14.26 7.45 -2.94
C ASN A 118 -13.83 8.92 -3.08
N GLN A 119 -13.25 9.51 -2.03
CA GLN A 119 -12.83 10.92 -1.95
C GLN A 119 -11.31 11.02 -1.81
N LYS A 120 -10.58 10.09 -2.45
CA LYS A 120 -9.11 10.13 -2.47
C LYS A 120 -8.59 11.43 -3.10
N PRO A 121 -7.46 11.98 -2.63
CA PRO A 121 -6.78 13.10 -3.26
C PRO A 121 -6.58 12.94 -4.77
N THR A 122 -6.66 14.04 -5.52
CA THR A 122 -6.49 14.04 -6.99
C THR A 122 -5.05 13.71 -7.40
N ASP A 123 -4.06 14.21 -6.66
CA ASP A 123 -2.65 13.90 -6.94
C ASP A 123 -2.31 12.46 -6.52
N PRO A 124 -1.76 11.62 -7.42
CA PRO A 124 -1.45 10.22 -7.11
C PRO A 124 -0.43 10.03 -5.98
N GLN A 125 0.52 10.95 -5.77
CA GLN A 125 1.47 10.81 -4.65
C GLN A 125 0.75 11.03 -3.31
N ASN A 126 -0.08 12.06 -3.26
CA ASN A 126 -0.88 12.38 -2.09
C ASN A 126 -1.88 11.27 -1.80
N ALA A 127 -2.57 10.75 -2.83
CA ALA A 127 -3.47 9.60 -2.70
C ALA A 127 -2.76 8.35 -2.16
N ALA A 128 -1.55 8.04 -2.65
CA ALA A 128 -0.79 6.90 -2.13
C ALA A 128 -0.37 7.08 -0.66
N LYS A 129 0.00 8.29 -0.25
CA LYS A 129 0.32 8.60 1.17
C LYS A 129 -0.93 8.50 2.05
N PHE A 130 -2.03 9.05 1.56
CA PHE A 130 -3.33 9.03 2.20
C PHE A 130 -3.81 7.60 2.47
N LEU A 131 -3.77 6.73 1.47
CA LEU A 131 -4.17 5.33 1.60
C LEU A 131 -3.28 4.55 2.58
N ARG A 132 -1.98 4.87 2.65
CA ARG A 132 -1.05 4.25 3.62
C ARG A 132 -1.30 4.70 5.04
N ASN A 133 -1.63 5.97 5.22
CA ASN A 133 -2.04 6.50 6.51
C ASN A 133 -3.30 5.75 6.99
N LEU A 134 -4.31 5.65 6.12
CA LEU A 134 -5.52 4.89 6.41
C LEU A 134 -5.24 3.41 6.71
N ALA A 135 -4.35 2.77 5.95
CA ALA A 135 -3.93 1.39 6.21
C ALA A 135 -3.27 1.23 7.59
N ALA A 136 -2.46 2.19 8.04
CA ALA A 136 -1.83 2.16 9.36
C ALA A 136 -2.87 2.25 10.48
N GLU A 137 -3.91 3.07 10.30
CA GLU A 137 -5.01 3.18 11.26
C GLU A 137 -5.86 1.92 11.32
N HIS A 138 -6.24 1.33 10.18
CA HIS A 138 -6.96 0.05 10.16
C HIS A 138 -6.17 -1.10 10.76
N ARG A 139 -4.85 -1.06 10.62
CA ARG A 139 -3.95 -2.02 11.26
C ARG A 139 -4.01 -1.92 12.78
N ARG A 140 -4.07 -0.70 13.33
CA ARG A 140 -4.23 -0.49 14.78
C ARG A 140 -5.58 -0.98 15.30
N LEU A 141 -6.63 -0.84 14.51
CA LEU A 141 -7.98 -1.32 14.84
C LEU A 141 -8.15 -2.84 14.67
N GLY A 142 -7.16 -3.55 14.11
CA GLY A 142 -7.25 -5.00 13.85
C GLY A 142 -8.02 -5.39 12.58
N ASN A 143 -8.40 -4.42 11.74
CA ASN A 143 -9.19 -4.64 10.52
C ASN A 143 -8.32 -5.07 9.33
N TRP A 144 -7.69 -6.24 9.41
CA TRP A 144 -6.68 -6.71 8.46
C TRP A 144 -7.12 -6.79 7.00
N ASP A 145 -8.37 -7.16 6.72
CA ASP A 145 -8.87 -7.26 5.34
C ASP A 145 -8.90 -5.90 4.62
N GLN A 146 -9.11 -4.82 5.38
CA GLN A 146 -9.11 -3.47 4.85
C GLN A 146 -7.69 -2.92 4.71
N VAL A 147 -6.79 -3.26 5.62
CA VAL A 147 -5.35 -2.93 5.50
C VAL A 147 -4.81 -3.42 4.15
N ASP A 148 -5.04 -4.69 3.82
CA ASP A 148 -4.55 -5.28 2.57
C ASP A 148 -5.12 -4.53 1.34
N ARG A 149 -6.41 -4.18 1.37
CA ARG A 149 -7.06 -3.39 0.30
C ARG A 149 -6.41 -2.01 0.13
N PHE A 150 -6.21 -1.27 1.22
CA PHE A 150 -5.61 0.07 1.18
C PHE A 150 -4.15 0.03 0.73
N VAL A 151 -3.40 -0.98 1.17
CA VAL A 151 -2.01 -1.18 0.75
C VAL A 151 -1.95 -1.43 -0.76
N ILE A 152 -2.76 -2.33 -1.29
CA ILE A 152 -2.87 -2.61 -2.73
C ILE A 152 -3.25 -1.36 -3.51
N GLU A 153 -4.26 -0.62 -3.06
CA GLU A 153 -4.69 0.61 -3.73
C GLU A 153 -3.59 1.68 -3.70
N SER A 154 -2.86 1.81 -2.59
CA SER A 154 -1.72 2.74 -2.50
C SER A 154 -0.61 2.41 -3.50
N TYR A 155 -0.45 1.12 -3.83
CA TYR A 155 0.50 0.66 -4.82
C TYR A 155 0.02 0.98 -6.25
N LYS A 156 -1.28 0.92 -6.53
CA LYS A 156 -1.84 1.36 -7.82
C LYS A 156 -1.69 2.87 -8.03
N GLU A 157 -1.93 3.68 -6.99
CA GLU A 157 -1.73 5.13 -7.08
C GLU A 157 -0.26 5.50 -7.31
N ARG A 158 0.67 4.74 -6.73
CA ARG A 158 2.11 4.88 -7.01
C ARG A 158 2.46 4.53 -8.46
N GLU A 159 1.86 3.48 -9.01
CA GLU A 159 2.04 3.14 -10.42
C GLU A 159 1.51 4.25 -11.32
N ARG A 160 0.30 4.76 -11.03
CA ARG A 160 -0.31 5.91 -11.71
C ARG A 160 0.61 7.13 -11.67
N HIS A 161 1.22 7.41 -10.52
CA HIS A 161 2.21 8.49 -10.38
C HIS A 161 3.39 8.29 -11.35
N PHE A 162 4.01 7.10 -11.37
CA PHE A 162 5.12 6.83 -12.28
C PHE A 162 4.71 6.98 -13.75
N TRP A 163 3.52 6.50 -14.09
CA TRP A 163 2.99 6.61 -15.45
C TRP A 163 2.75 8.08 -15.86
N TYR A 164 2.19 8.92 -14.98
CA TYR A 164 2.04 10.35 -15.24
C TYR A 164 3.38 11.07 -15.45
N VAL A 165 4.42 10.69 -14.70
CA VAL A 165 5.78 11.24 -14.90
C VAL A 165 6.36 10.83 -16.25
N VAL A 166 6.15 9.58 -16.66
CA VAL A 166 6.68 9.05 -17.93
C VAL A 166 5.97 9.68 -19.13
N ASN A 167 4.63 9.71 -19.13
CA ASN A 167 3.85 10.27 -20.23
C ASN A 167 3.89 11.81 -20.27
N GLY A 168 4.12 12.46 -19.14
CA GLY A 168 4.03 13.91 -19.03
C GLY A 168 2.64 14.41 -19.43
N GLU A 169 1.60 13.75 -18.94
CA GLU A 169 0.20 13.98 -19.35
C GLU A 169 -0.36 15.31 -18.82
N ASN A 170 0.12 15.78 -17.66
CA ASN A 170 -0.27 17.05 -17.06
C ASN A 170 0.85 18.09 -17.18
N ASP A 171 0.49 19.36 -17.42
CA ASP A 171 1.44 20.49 -17.46
C ASP A 171 2.25 20.61 -16.17
N HIS A 172 1.63 20.31 -15.02
CA HIS A 172 2.30 20.24 -13.72
C HIS A 172 3.47 19.22 -13.72
N TYR A 173 3.26 18.04 -14.32
CA TYR A 173 4.27 16.97 -14.38
C TYR A 173 5.34 17.27 -15.44
N ARG A 174 4.98 17.98 -16.52
CA ARG A 174 5.91 18.37 -17.58
C ARG A 174 6.97 19.35 -17.08
N GLY A 175 6.57 20.35 -16.31
CA GLY A 175 7.49 21.34 -15.74
C GLY A 175 8.34 20.80 -14.58
N LYS A 176 7.83 19.82 -13.83
CA LYS A 176 8.49 19.29 -12.62
C LYS A 176 9.64 18.31 -12.90
N TYR A 177 9.57 17.53 -13.99
CA TYR A 177 10.54 16.46 -14.27
C TYR A 177 11.21 16.64 -15.63
N GLY A 178 12.54 16.79 -15.62
CA GLY A 178 13.36 16.86 -16.83
C GLY A 178 13.56 15.51 -17.53
N THR A 179 14.01 15.52 -18.79
CA THR A 179 14.11 14.33 -19.66
C THR A 179 14.93 13.19 -19.05
N ARG A 180 16.09 13.48 -18.45
CA ARG A 180 16.93 12.46 -17.80
C ARG A 180 16.23 11.80 -16.61
N GLN A 181 15.46 12.57 -15.84
CA GLN A 181 14.73 12.03 -14.69
C GLN A 181 13.59 11.12 -15.16
N ARG A 182 12.87 11.49 -16.23
CA ARG A 182 11.78 10.67 -16.79
C ARG A 182 12.26 9.28 -17.22
N ILE A 183 13.44 9.18 -17.86
CA ILE A 183 14.05 7.88 -18.20
C ILE A 183 14.28 7.04 -16.93
N GLY A 184 14.77 7.64 -15.85
CA GLY A 184 14.88 6.97 -14.55
C GLY A 184 13.54 6.45 -14.02
N TYR A 185 12.44 7.21 -14.22
CA TYR A 185 11.09 6.75 -13.86
C TYR A 185 10.56 5.63 -14.77
N VAL A 186 10.99 5.55 -16.04
CA VAL A 186 10.67 4.40 -16.91
C VAL A 186 11.25 3.11 -16.33
N PHE A 187 12.54 3.11 -15.98
CA PHE A 187 13.16 1.92 -15.37
C PHE A 187 12.52 1.57 -14.02
N ARG A 188 12.15 2.57 -13.21
CA ARG A 188 11.41 2.35 -11.96
C ARG A 188 10.03 1.74 -12.22
N LEU A 189 9.29 2.21 -13.21
CA LEU A 189 7.98 1.67 -13.59
C LEU A 189 8.10 0.22 -14.07
N LEU A 190 9.08 -0.08 -14.93
CA LEU A 190 9.34 -1.44 -15.40
C LEU A 190 9.69 -2.38 -14.24
N GLY A 191 10.63 -1.97 -13.37
CA GLY A 191 10.98 -2.75 -12.18
C GLY A 191 9.80 -2.95 -11.24
N TYR A 192 8.95 -1.93 -11.08
CA TYR A 192 7.76 -1.99 -10.25
C TYR A 192 6.69 -2.92 -10.82
N LYS A 193 6.46 -2.90 -12.14
CA LYS A 193 5.56 -3.84 -12.83
C LYS A 193 6.08 -5.27 -12.77
N LEU A 194 7.38 -5.47 -12.99
CA LEU A 194 8.01 -6.78 -12.89
C LEU A 194 7.88 -7.33 -11.46
N SER A 195 8.18 -6.50 -10.46
CA SER A 195 8.02 -6.86 -9.05
C SER A 195 6.57 -7.18 -8.69
N GLY A 196 5.60 -6.37 -9.14
CA GLY A 196 4.18 -6.66 -8.97
C GLY A 196 3.74 -7.95 -9.69
N PHE A 197 4.32 -8.25 -10.85
CA PHE A 197 4.05 -9.49 -11.58
C PHE A 197 4.69 -10.71 -10.94
N ILE A 198 5.84 -10.60 -10.28
CA ILE A 198 6.46 -11.74 -9.60
C ILE A 198 5.81 -11.89 -8.22
N PHE A 199 6.03 -10.91 -7.34
CA PHE A 199 5.71 -10.95 -5.93
C PHE A 199 4.30 -10.46 -5.56
N GLY A 200 3.56 -9.88 -6.50
CA GLY A 200 2.23 -9.32 -6.19
C GLY A 200 2.29 -8.13 -5.21
N TYR A 201 1.14 -7.50 -5.00
CA TYR A 201 0.99 -6.40 -4.03
C TYR A 201 0.45 -6.87 -2.67
N GLY A 202 0.37 -8.19 -2.46
CA GLY A 202 -0.13 -8.82 -1.24
C GLY A 202 0.15 -10.32 -1.22
N ILE A 203 0.08 -10.91 -0.01
CA ILE A 203 0.35 -12.33 0.20
C ILE A 203 -0.92 -13.13 -0.15
N SER A 204 -0.91 -13.78 -1.31
CA SER A 204 -1.99 -14.66 -1.78
C SER A 204 -1.44 -16.01 -2.22
N TRP A 205 -2.27 -17.04 -2.20
CA TRP A 205 -1.92 -18.38 -2.71
C TRP A 205 -1.50 -18.33 -4.19
N ALA A 206 -2.20 -17.56 -5.02
CA ALA A 206 -1.87 -17.41 -6.42
C ALA A 206 -0.50 -16.75 -6.63
N THR A 207 -0.20 -15.70 -5.85
CA THR A 207 1.11 -15.02 -5.86
C THR A 207 2.22 -15.99 -5.49
N PHE A 208 2.02 -16.78 -4.43
CA PHE A 208 2.99 -17.74 -3.95
C PHE A 208 3.28 -18.82 -4.99
N LEU A 209 2.24 -19.46 -5.53
CA LEU A 209 2.37 -20.51 -6.54
C LEU A 209 3.04 -20.00 -7.82
N ARG A 210 2.67 -18.79 -8.28
CA ARG A 210 3.30 -18.15 -9.44
C ARG A 210 4.79 -17.88 -9.18
N THR A 211 5.14 -17.37 -8.01
CA THR A 211 6.55 -17.14 -7.63
C THR A 211 7.31 -18.47 -7.58
N MET A 212 6.73 -19.49 -6.96
CA MET A 212 7.31 -20.83 -6.89
C MET A 212 7.55 -21.42 -8.29
N PHE A 213 6.59 -21.26 -9.19
CA PHE A 213 6.71 -21.70 -10.58
C PHE A 213 7.81 -20.94 -11.32
N ILE A 214 7.81 -19.60 -11.27
CA ILE A 214 8.83 -18.78 -11.96
C ILE A 214 10.23 -19.13 -11.48
N PHE A 215 10.45 -19.23 -10.17
CA PHE A 215 11.78 -19.48 -9.65
C PHE A 215 12.19 -20.96 -9.81
N GLY A 216 11.36 -21.89 -9.36
CA GLY A 216 11.69 -23.31 -9.34
C GLY A 216 11.63 -24.00 -10.70
N PHE A 217 10.78 -23.54 -11.63
CA PHE A 217 10.57 -24.22 -12.91
C PHE A 217 11.11 -23.45 -14.12
N LEU A 218 11.29 -22.13 -14.03
CA LEU A 218 11.80 -21.32 -15.14
C LEU A 218 13.21 -20.79 -14.87
N LEU A 219 13.42 -20.05 -13.78
CA LEU A 219 14.66 -19.31 -13.54
C LEU A 219 15.83 -20.22 -13.18
N PHE A 220 15.70 -21.07 -12.15
CA PHE A 220 16.80 -21.92 -11.71
C PHE A 220 17.20 -22.97 -12.75
N PRO A 221 16.25 -23.67 -13.43
CA PRO A 221 16.60 -24.53 -14.56
C PRO A 221 17.34 -23.76 -15.67
N PHE A 222 16.85 -22.57 -16.04
CA PHE A 222 17.53 -21.73 -17.04
C PHE A 222 18.97 -21.35 -16.63
N LEU A 223 19.17 -20.91 -15.38
CA LEU A 223 20.50 -20.58 -14.85
C LEU A 223 21.41 -21.82 -14.80
N ASN A 224 20.88 -22.96 -14.37
CA ASN A 224 21.61 -24.22 -14.34
C ASN A 224 22.01 -24.67 -15.75
N SER A 225 21.23 -24.36 -16.80
CA SER A 225 21.60 -24.64 -18.19
C SER A 225 22.73 -23.75 -18.73
N ILE A 226 22.84 -22.51 -18.23
CA ILE A 226 23.90 -21.57 -18.61
C ILE A 226 25.20 -21.91 -17.87
N PHE A 227 25.12 -22.08 -16.56
CA PHE A 227 26.27 -22.16 -15.65
C PHE A 227 26.68 -23.59 -15.28
N GLY A 228 25.81 -24.58 -15.47
CA GLY A 228 26.12 -25.99 -15.22
C GLY A 228 27.16 -26.52 -16.20
N LYS A 229 28.13 -27.28 -15.68
CA LYS A 229 29.05 -28.09 -16.48
C LYS A 229 28.66 -29.55 -16.31
N SER A 230 28.29 -30.18 -17.42
CA SER A 230 28.03 -31.61 -17.50
C SER A 230 29.32 -32.34 -17.88
N ILE A 231 29.56 -33.54 -17.32
CA ILE A 231 30.61 -34.48 -17.81
C ILE A 231 30.04 -35.42 -18.90
N GLY A 232 28.86 -35.12 -19.44
CA GLY A 232 28.40 -35.55 -20.77
C GLY A 232 28.06 -34.31 -21.60
N GLU A 233 28.50 -34.23 -22.87
CA GLU A 233 28.40 -33.01 -23.68
C GLU A 233 27.00 -32.39 -23.61
N LYS A 234 26.91 -31.05 -23.54
CA LYS A 234 25.65 -30.35 -23.82
C LYS A 234 25.18 -30.88 -25.17
N PRO A 235 23.93 -31.37 -25.31
CA PRO A 235 23.47 -31.89 -26.59
C PRO A 235 23.72 -30.83 -27.65
N ASP A 236 24.43 -31.22 -28.72
CA ASP A 236 24.67 -30.34 -29.85
C ASP A 236 23.30 -29.98 -30.43
N TRP A 237 22.83 -28.76 -30.19
CA TRP A 237 21.47 -28.32 -30.53
C TRP A 237 21.16 -28.42 -32.03
N ALA A 238 22.20 -28.59 -32.87
CA ALA A 238 22.09 -28.79 -34.30
C ALA A 238 21.84 -30.26 -34.71
N THR A 239 22.24 -31.23 -33.89
CA THR A 239 22.26 -32.67 -34.22
C THR A 239 21.58 -33.56 -33.17
N ALA A 240 21.20 -33.00 -32.02
CA ALA A 240 20.62 -33.73 -30.92
C ALA A 240 19.24 -34.32 -31.26
N THR A 241 19.04 -35.56 -30.84
CA THR A 241 17.75 -36.25 -30.94
C THR A 241 16.77 -35.74 -29.89
N GLY A 242 15.46 -35.92 -30.14
CA GLY A 242 14.42 -35.53 -29.18
C GLY A 242 14.57 -36.21 -27.81
N GLU A 243 15.12 -37.43 -27.78
CA GLU A 243 15.38 -38.19 -26.55
C GLU A 243 16.55 -37.61 -25.74
N GLU A 244 17.64 -37.19 -26.39
CA GLU A 244 18.79 -36.54 -25.74
C GLU A 244 18.43 -35.18 -25.16
N ILE A 245 17.63 -34.40 -25.91
CA ILE A 245 17.11 -33.11 -25.44
C ILE A 245 16.22 -33.33 -24.21
N TRP A 246 15.32 -34.32 -24.26
CA TRP A 246 14.42 -34.63 -23.16
C TRP A 246 15.17 -35.11 -21.91
N ALA A 247 16.17 -35.97 -22.09
CA ALA A 247 17.04 -36.42 -21.00
C ALA A 247 17.73 -35.22 -20.34
N TYR A 248 18.41 -34.36 -21.11
CA TYR A 248 19.08 -33.17 -20.58
C TYR A 248 18.14 -32.25 -19.77
N PHE A 249 16.92 -31.97 -20.27
CA PHE A 249 15.95 -31.16 -19.53
C PHE A 249 15.39 -31.86 -18.29
N SER A 250 15.14 -33.17 -18.35
CA SER A 250 14.74 -33.98 -17.21
C SER A 250 15.81 -33.93 -16.10
N ASP A 251 17.08 -34.01 -16.49
CA ASP A 251 18.21 -34.04 -15.57
C ASP A 251 18.44 -32.68 -14.92
N LEU A 252 18.38 -31.62 -15.72
CA LEU A 252 18.40 -30.24 -15.26
C LEU A 252 17.28 -29.95 -14.25
N TYR A 253 16.08 -30.47 -14.52
CA TYR A 253 14.91 -30.29 -13.69
C TYR A 253 14.98 -31.13 -12.40
N THR A 254 15.49 -32.36 -12.45
CA THR A 254 15.71 -33.19 -11.24
C THR A 254 16.75 -32.59 -10.31
N VAL A 255 17.84 -32.02 -10.83
CA VAL A 255 18.85 -31.35 -10.01
C VAL A 255 18.33 -30.05 -9.40
N SER A 256 17.56 -29.26 -10.16
CA SER A 256 16.92 -28.05 -9.66
C SER A 256 15.88 -28.37 -8.58
N THR A 257 14.98 -29.34 -8.82
CA THR A 257 13.97 -29.75 -7.82
C THR A 257 14.58 -30.33 -6.56
N LYS A 258 15.68 -31.11 -6.64
CA LYS A 258 16.42 -31.57 -5.45
C LYS A 258 17.03 -30.42 -4.66
N SER A 259 17.60 -29.44 -5.35
CA SER A 259 18.24 -28.28 -4.69
C SER A 259 17.20 -27.36 -4.06
N PHE A 260 16.07 -27.14 -4.74
CA PHE A 260 14.98 -26.28 -4.28
C PHE A 260 14.11 -26.95 -3.20
N PHE A 261 13.87 -28.26 -3.28
CA PHE A 261 13.09 -29.03 -2.31
C PHE A 261 13.91 -30.20 -1.73
N PRO A 262 14.83 -29.96 -0.79
CA PRO A 262 15.75 -30.99 -0.28
C PRO A 262 15.05 -32.17 0.43
N PHE A 263 13.78 -32.01 0.81
CA PHE A 263 12.99 -33.04 1.51
C PHE A 263 12.06 -33.85 0.59
N VAL A 264 11.89 -33.46 -0.67
CA VAL A 264 11.01 -34.18 -1.60
C VAL A 264 11.82 -35.32 -2.21
N PRO A 265 11.41 -36.59 -2.02
CA PRO A 265 12.11 -37.71 -2.64
C PRO A 265 11.99 -37.60 -4.16
N SER A 266 13.13 -37.49 -4.83
CA SER A 266 13.21 -37.48 -6.28
C SER A 266 13.11 -38.92 -6.79
N PRO A 267 12.43 -39.17 -7.94
CA PRO A 267 12.39 -40.49 -8.55
C PRO A 267 13.81 -41.05 -8.68
N ALA A 268 14.00 -42.31 -8.34
CA ALA A 268 15.27 -43.01 -8.51
C ALA A 268 15.56 -43.20 -10.00
N GLY A 269 16.09 -42.16 -10.64
CA GLY A 269 16.71 -42.18 -11.96
C GLY A 269 18.19 -41.89 -11.81
N ASN A 270 19.01 -42.50 -12.70
CA ASN A 270 20.47 -42.50 -12.69
C ASN A 270 21.08 -41.19 -12.16
N HIS A 271 22.05 -41.32 -11.26
CA HIS A 271 22.81 -40.21 -10.71
C HIS A 271 23.47 -39.44 -11.86
N LEU A 272 22.91 -38.27 -12.18
CA LEU A 272 23.52 -37.40 -13.17
C LEU A 272 24.60 -36.56 -12.55
N ASP A 273 25.81 -36.75 -13.08
CA ASP A 273 27.04 -36.02 -12.84
C ASP A 273 26.96 -34.59 -13.41
N LEU A 274 25.93 -33.83 -12.99
CA LEU A 274 25.80 -32.42 -13.31
C LEU A 274 26.53 -31.61 -12.23
N THR A 275 27.69 -31.07 -12.56
CA THR A 275 28.43 -30.17 -11.66
C THR A 275 27.89 -28.76 -11.79
N ILE A 276 27.07 -28.35 -10.81
CA ILE A 276 26.57 -26.98 -10.68
C ILE A 276 27.54 -26.19 -9.80
N PRO A 277 27.80 -24.89 -10.10
CA PRO A 277 28.55 -24.03 -9.20
C PRO A 277 27.92 -24.01 -7.80
N PHE A 278 28.75 -24.21 -6.78
CA PHE A 278 28.31 -24.25 -5.38
C PHE A 278 27.44 -23.05 -4.98
N TRP A 279 27.78 -21.85 -5.45
CA TRP A 279 27.02 -20.63 -5.17
C TRP A 279 25.59 -20.69 -5.71
N LEU A 280 25.37 -21.27 -6.89
CA LEU A 280 24.06 -21.32 -7.54
C LEU A 280 23.14 -22.31 -6.83
N SER A 281 23.65 -23.51 -6.52
CA SER A 281 22.94 -24.51 -5.71
C SER A 281 22.61 -23.99 -4.30
N SER A 282 23.54 -23.25 -3.69
CA SER A 282 23.32 -22.64 -2.36
C SER A 282 22.18 -21.60 -2.39
N ILE A 283 22.14 -20.73 -3.42
CA ILE A 283 21.06 -19.75 -3.57
C ILE A 283 19.72 -20.44 -3.81
N GLU A 284 19.70 -21.48 -4.65
CA GLU A 284 18.51 -22.26 -4.94
C GLU A 284 17.93 -22.92 -3.68
N ALA A 285 18.79 -23.52 -2.85
CA ALA A 285 18.39 -24.13 -1.57
C ALA A 285 17.88 -23.10 -0.55
N VAL A 286 18.53 -21.95 -0.41
CA VAL A 286 18.06 -20.87 0.48
C VAL A 286 16.71 -20.33 0.03
N PHE A 287 16.51 -20.18 -1.28
CA PHE A 287 15.24 -19.72 -1.83
C PHE A 287 14.12 -20.75 -1.61
N GLY A 288 14.40 -22.02 -1.90
CA GLY A 288 13.46 -23.12 -1.70
C GLY A 288 13.02 -23.28 -0.24
N THR A 289 13.96 -23.26 0.70
CA THR A 289 13.67 -23.30 2.14
C THR A 289 12.85 -22.10 2.61
N SER A 290 13.16 -20.90 2.13
CA SER A 290 12.37 -19.69 2.41
C SER A 290 10.94 -19.81 1.90
N MET A 291 10.74 -20.40 0.71
CA MET A 291 9.39 -20.62 0.15
C MET A 291 8.58 -21.63 0.98
N ILE A 292 9.21 -22.67 1.54
CA ILE A 292 8.54 -23.59 2.48
C ILE A 292 8.07 -22.85 3.74
N ALA A 293 8.89 -21.94 4.29
CA ALA A 293 8.50 -21.14 5.44
C ALA A 293 7.30 -20.22 5.11
N VAL A 294 7.30 -19.59 3.93
CA VAL A 294 6.17 -18.78 3.46
C VAL A 294 4.92 -19.63 3.24
N PHE A 295 5.06 -20.84 2.70
CA PHE A 295 3.97 -21.80 2.54
C PHE A 295 3.33 -22.15 3.89
N ALA A 296 4.14 -22.47 4.90
CA ALA A 296 3.66 -22.76 6.25
C ALA A 296 2.92 -21.56 6.86
N ALA A 297 3.45 -20.34 6.70
CA ALA A 297 2.80 -19.11 7.15
C ALA A 297 1.47 -18.86 6.44
N LEU A 298 1.39 -19.11 5.13
CA LEU A 298 0.16 -19.02 4.34
C LEU A 298 -0.88 -20.05 4.77
N LEU A 299 -0.46 -21.28 5.03
CA LEU A 299 -1.32 -22.35 5.49
C LEU A 299 -1.91 -22.04 6.87
N PHE A 300 -1.09 -21.53 7.79
CA PHE A 300 -1.57 -21.08 9.10
C PHE A 300 -2.55 -19.91 8.97
N ARG A 301 -2.23 -18.90 8.14
CA ARG A 301 -3.11 -17.75 7.89
C ARG A 301 -4.44 -18.18 7.28
N TRP A 302 -4.42 -19.17 6.39
CA TRP A 302 -5.64 -19.72 5.79
C TRP A 302 -6.47 -20.48 6.83
N ALA A 303 -5.85 -21.34 7.63
CA ALA A 303 -6.52 -22.09 8.69
C ALA A 303 -7.13 -21.15 9.75
N SER A 304 -6.42 -20.09 10.14
CA SER A 304 -6.90 -19.11 11.13
C SER A 304 -8.03 -18.22 10.62
N LYS A 305 -8.17 -18.02 9.31
CA LYS A 305 -9.29 -17.25 8.72
C LYS A 305 -10.57 -18.09 8.58
N GLY A 306 -10.47 -19.43 8.68
CA GLY A 306 -11.61 -20.34 8.65
C GLY A 306 -12.21 -20.66 10.01
N LEU A 307 -11.63 -20.13 11.10
CA LEU A 307 -12.12 -20.14 12.48
C LEU A 307 -12.66 -18.76 12.84
#